data_AF-A0A3P7IGL3-F1
#
_entry.id   AF-A0A3P7IGL3-F1
#
_cell.length_a   1.000
_cell.length_b   1.000
_cell.length_c   1.000
_cell.angle_alpha   90.00
_cell.angle_beta   90.00
_cell.angle_gamma   90.00
#
_symmetry.space_group_name_H-M   'P 1'
#
loop_
_entity.id
_entity.type
_entity.pdbx_description
1 polymer ?
#
loop_
_entity_poly.entity_id
_entity_poly.type
_entity_poly.pdbx_seq_one_letter_code
_entity_poly.pdbx_strand_id
1 'polypeptide(L)'
;MITIIMSVGFSVDYSAHIAYGYVVSKEQQPCERVRDALGDLGWPVVQGATSTVLAVAVLADVPAYMILHLELIRRNYLQEDQCYLVNYVMAHSNSKAVTAGLKEQENLNH
;
A
#
# COMPACT_ATOMS: atom_id res chain seq x y z
N MET A 1 12.98 -5.06 6.80
CA MET A 1 14.01 -5.33 7.85
C MET A 1 13.39 -5.85 9.14
N ILE A 2 12.33 -5.25 9.68
CA ILE A 2 11.70 -5.68 10.95
C ILE A 2 11.14 -7.13 10.93
N THR A 3 10.57 -7.56 9.80
CA THR A 3 9.99 -8.91 9.64
C THR A 3 11.03 -10.02 9.76
N ILE A 4 12.25 -9.79 9.26
CA ILE A 4 13.37 -10.73 9.38
C ILE A 4 13.77 -10.88 10.84
N ILE A 5 13.87 -9.76 11.59
CA ILE A 5 14.25 -9.77 13.01
C ILE A 5 13.20 -10.50 13.86
N MET A 6 11.91 -10.21 13.65
CA MET A 6 10.82 -10.92 14.31
C MET A 6 10.80 -12.41 13.99
N SER A 7 11.08 -12.79 12.73
CA SER A 7 11.16 -14.20 12.33
C SER A 7 12.32 -14.93 12.99
N VAL A 8 13.47 -14.29 13.14
CA VAL A 8 14.62 -14.88 13.84
C VAL A 8 14.32 -15.06 15.32
N GLY A 9 13.70 -14.04 15.95
CA GLY A 9 13.28 -14.12 17.35
C GLY A 9 12.33 -15.29 17.60
N PHE A 10 11.26 -15.41 16.81
CA PHE A 10 10.31 -16.53 16.93
C PHE A 10 10.98 -17.89 16.70
N SER A 11 11.87 -18.01 15.70
CA SER A 11 12.57 -19.28 15.43
C SER A 11 13.46 -19.72 16.59
N VAL A 12 14.15 -18.78 17.25
CA VAL A 12 15.01 -19.08 18.40
C VAL A 12 14.18 -19.43 19.64
N ASP A 13 13.10 -18.70 19.89
CA ASP A 13 12.17 -18.98 20.99
C ASP A 13 11.54 -20.37 20.87
N TYR A 14 11.11 -20.77 19.65
CA TYR A 14 10.61 -22.12 19.40
C TYR A 14 11.64 -23.19 19.70
N SER A 15 12.87 -23.03 19.21
CA SER A 15 13.92 -24.01 19.46
C SER A 15 14.24 -24.13 20.94
N ALA A 16 14.24 -23.02 21.67
CA ALA A 16 14.48 -23.01 23.11
C ALA A 16 13.34 -23.68 23.89
N HIS A 17 12.08 -23.38 23.56
CA HIS A 17 10.92 -23.99 24.22
C HIS A 17 10.79 -25.48 23.94
N ILE A 18 11.05 -25.94 22.71
CA ILE A 18 11.05 -27.36 22.37
C ILE A 18 12.19 -28.08 23.10
N ALA A 19 13.39 -27.51 23.11
CA ALA A 19 14.54 -28.09 23.81
C ALA A 19 14.30 -28.16 25.32
N TYR A 20 13.73 -27.10 25.92
CA TYR A 20 13.40 -27.07 27.34
C TYR A 20 12.32 -28.08 27.70
N GLY A 21 11.23 -28.15 26.92
CA GLY A 21 10.17 -29.14 27.09
C GLY A 21 10.67 -30.57 26.95
N TYR A 22 11.62 -30.81 26.04
CA TYR A 22 12.27 -32.11 25.86
C TYR A 22 13.12 -32.55 27.06
N VAL A 23 13.87 -31.61 27.66
CA VAL A 23 14.72 -31.86 28.83
C VAL A 23 13.90 -32.05 30.11
N VAL A 24 12.84 -31.26 30.29
CA VAL A 24 11.97 -31.31 31.48
C VAL A 24 10.98 -32.47 31.44
N SER A 25 10.61 -32.96 30.25
CA SER A 25 9.63 -34.04 30.13
C SER A 25 10.09 -35.32 30.84
N LYS A 26 9.13 -36.00 31.47
CA LYS A 26 9.33 -37.28 32.17
C LYS A 26 9.02 -38.50 31.30
N GLU A 27 8.59 -38.30 30.05
CA GLU A 27 8.20 -39.40 29.16
C GLU A 27 9.37 -40.29 28.76
N GLN A 28 9.16 -41.59 28.55
CA GLN A 28 10.29 -42.50 28.25
C GLN A 28 10.77 -42.39 26.80
N GLN A 29 9.85 -42.01 25.89
CA GLN A 29 10.13 -41.97 24.45
C GLN A 29 10.38 -40.54 23.96
N PRO A 30 11.53 -40.27 23.30
CA PRO A 30 11.86 -38.95 22.73
C PRO A 30 10.78 -38.37 21.83
N CYS A 31 10.10 -39.22 21.06
CA CYS A 31 9.09 -38.79 20.08
C CYS A 31 7.83 -38.22 20.76
N GLU A 32 7.40 -38.81 21.88
CA GLU A 32 6.24 -38.33 22.63
C GLU A 32 6.53 -37.02 23.36
N ARG A 33 7.76 -36.86 23.88
CA ARG A 33 8.22 -35.58 24.47
C ARG A 33 8.12 -34.41 23.49
N VAL A 34 8.57 -34.65 22.27
CA VAL A 34 8.56 -33.63 21.20
C VAL A 34 7.12 -33.34 20.78
N ARG A 35 6.26 -34.36 20.67
CA ARG A 35 4.85 -34.18 20.31
C ARG A 35 4.11 -33.31 21.31
N ASP A 36 4.27 -33.56 22.61
CA ASP A 36 3.61 -32.75 23.64
C ASP A 36 4.12 -31.31 23.66
N ALA A 37 5.44 -31.11 23.56
CA ALA A 37 6.03 -29.77 23.47
C ALA A 37 5.55 -29.01 22.22
N LEU A 38 5.44 -29.67 21.07
CA LEU A 38 4.88 -29.07 19.84
C LEU A 38 3.37 -28.80 19.96
N GLY A 39 2.63 -29.64 20.69
CA GLY A 39 1.21 -29.45 20.94
C GLY A 39 0.93 -28.14 21.66
N ASP A 40 1.69 -27.86 22.72
CA ASP A 40 1.57 -26.63 23.50
C ASP A 40 2.02 -25.39 22.71
N LEU A 41 3.03 -25.54 21.84
CA LEU A 41 3.56 -24.45 21.04
C LEU A 41 2.76 -24.18 19.75
N GLY A 42 2.02 -25.17 19.25
CA GLY A 42 1.32 -25.07 17.96
C GLY A 42 0.28 -23.95 17.92
N TRP A 43 -0.46 -23.76 19.00
CA TRP A 43 -1.50 -22.72 19.10
C TRP A 43 -0.93 -21.29 18.92
N PRO A 44 0.09 -20.86 19.68
CA PRO A 44 0.70 -19.55 19.48
C PRO A 44 1.38 -19.39 18.11
N VAL A 45 1.94 -20.44 17.50
CA VAL A 45 2.51 -20.37 16.13
C VAL A 45 1.43 -20.01 15.12
N VAL A 46 0.34 -20.77 15.14
CA VAL A 46 -0.73 -20.62 14.16
C VAL A 46 -1.39 -19.25 14.31
N GLN A 47 -1.57 -18.79 15.55
CA GLN A 47 -2.08 -17.45 15.83
C GLN A 47 -1.16 -16.36 15.28
N GLY A 48 0.16 -16.45 15.51
CA GLY A 48 1.15 -15.48 15.02
C GLY A 48 1.33 -15.49 13.50
N ALA A 49 1.30 -16.67 12.89
CA ALA A 49 1.35 -16.82 11.44
C ALA A 49 0.12 -16.19 10.77
N THR A 50 -1.07 -16.46 11.33
CA THR A 50 -2.33 -15.92 10.80
C THR A 50 -2.38 -14.40 10.88
N SER A 51 -1.95 -13.79 12.00
CA SER A 51 -1.91 -12.33 12.14
C SER A 51 -0.93 -11.69 11.16
N THR A 52 0.20 -12.36 10.87
CA THR A 52 1.18 -11.87 9.89
C THR A 52 0.64 -11.95 8.46
N VAL A 53 -0.04 -13.04 8.10
CA VAL A 53 -0.69 -13.18 6.79
C VAL A 53 -1.77 -12.12 6.61
N LEU A 54 -2.60 -11.90 7.63
CA LEU A 54 -3.62 -10.84 7.61
C LEU A 54 -2.99 -9.45 7.50
N ALA A 55 -1.91 -9.18 8.24
CA ALA A 55 -1.18 -7.93 8.15
C ALA A 55 -0.61 -7.71 6.75
N VAL A 56 0.06 -8.71 6.16
CA VAL A 56 0.58 -8.63 4.79
C VAL A 56 -0.54 -8.47 3.76
N ALA A 57 -1.68 -9.15 3.93
CA ALA A 57 -2.82 -9.02 3.04
C ALA A 57 -3.41 -7.60 3.05
N VAL A 58 -3.60 -7.00 4.22
CA VAL A 58 -4.03 -5.60 4.36
C VAL A 58 -2.99 -4.64 3.78
N LEU A 59 -1.71 -4.88 4.07
CA LEU A 59 -0.61 -4.08 3.52
C LEU A 59 -0.41 -4.28 2.01
N ALA A 60 -0.94 -5.32 1.37
CA ALA A 60 -0.91 -5.50 -0.08
C ALA A 60 -2.01 -4.69 -0.78
N ASP A 61 -3.12 -4.43 -0.09
CA ASP A 61 -4.25 -3.64 -0.59
C ASP A 61 -3.94 -2.13 -0.55
N VAL A 62 -3.25 -1.66 0.51
CA VAL A 62 -2.82 -0.27 0.68
C VAL A 62 -1.95 0.32 -0.47
N PRO A 63 -0.91 -0.35 -1.00
CA PRO A 63 -0.10 0.16 -2.11
C PRO A 63 -0.90 0.19 -3.42
N ALA A 64 -1.88 -0.70 -3.61
CA ALA A 64 -2.78 -0.66 -4.76
C ALA A 64 -3.71 0.58 -4.69
N TYR A 65 -4.25 0.90 -3.51
CA TYR A 65 -5.00 2.14 -3.29
C TYR A 65 -4.15 3.38 -3.53
N MET A 66 -2.89 3.42 -3.06
CA MET A 66 -2.01 4.55 -3.31
C MET A 66 -1.71 4.74 -4.80
N ILE A 67 -1.44 3.67 -5.55
CA ILE A 67 -1.13 3.75 -6.99
C ILE A 67 -2.38 4.12 -7.80
N LEU A 68 -3.53 3.49 -7.53
CA LEU A 68 -4.78 3.81 -8.21
C LEU A 68 -5.26 5.23 -7.88
N HIS A 69 -5.15 5.65 -6.62
CA HIS A 69 -5.50 7.01 -6.22
C HIS A 69 -4.53 8.05 -6.80
N LEU A 70 -3.23 7.74 -6.89
CA LEU A 70 -2.25 8.59 -7.56
C LEU A 70 -2.51 8.67 -9.07
N GLU A 71 -2.95 7.59 -9.72
CA GLU A 71 -3.35 7.65 -11.13
C GLU A 71 -4.63 8.47 -11.33
N LEU A 72 -5.62 8.36 -10.44
CA LEU A 72 -6.82 9.20 -10.46
C LEU A 72 -6.49 10.67 -10.16
N ILE A 73 -5.59 10.95 -9.22
CA ILE A 73 -5.12 12.32 -8.92
C ILE A 73 -4.28 12.86 -10.08
N ARG A 74 -3.36 12.08 -10.65
CA ARG A 74 -2.56 12.46 -11.82
C ARG A 74 -3.44 12.71 -13.05
N ARG A 75 -4.47 11.89 -13.27
CA ARG A 75 -5.48 12.09 -14.34
C ARG A 75 -6.31 13.35 -14.09
N ASN A 76 -6.76 13.60 -12.86
CA ASN A 76 -7.51 14.82 -12.52
C ASN A 76 -6.64 16.09 -12.60
N TYR A 77 -5.38 16.05 -12.14
CA TYR A 77 -4.47 17.20 -12.18
C TYR A 77 -4.08 17.58 -13.61
N LEU A 78 -3.82 16.59 -14.49
CA LEU A 78 -3.59 16.85 -15.92
C LEU A 78 -4.84 17.38 -16.64
N GLN A 79 -6.03 16.93 -16.25
CA GLN A 79 -7.29 17.39 -16.84
C GLN A 79 -7.64 18.82 -16.40
N GLU A 80 -7.35 19.21 -15.15
CA GLU A 80 -7.45 20.60 -14.71
C GLU A 80 -6.49 21.52 -15.48
N ASP A 81 -5.22 21.14 -15.65
CA ASP A 81 -4.23 21.93 -16.39
C ASP A 81 -4.63 22.12 -17.86
N GLN A 82 -5.15 21.07 -18.51
CA GLN A 82 -5.61 21.14 -19.90
C GLN A 82 -6.87 22.03 -20.05
N CYS A 83 -7.80 22.01 -19.08
CA CYS A 83 -8.97 22.88 -19.07
C CYS A 83 -8.59 24.35 -18.84
N TYR A 84 -7.59 24.63 -17.99
CA TYR A 84 -7.05 25.98 -17.80
C TYR A 84 -6.39 26.51 -19.08
N LEU A 85 -5.59 25.68 -19.76
CA LEU A 85 -4.90 26.08 -20.98
C LEU A 85 -5.87 26.31 -22.15
N VAL A 86 -6.90 25.46 -22.30
CA VAL A 86 -7.95 25.65 -23.32
C VAL A 86 -8.77 26.91 -23.04
N ASN A 87 -9.18 27.16 -21.79
CA ASN A 87 -9.90 28.40 -21.44
C ASN A 87 -9.02 29.66 -21.63
N TYR A 88 -7.73 29.59 -21.28
CA TYR A 88 -6.79 30.68 -21.48
C TYR A 88 -6.58 31.02 -22.97
N VAL A 89 -6.41 29.99 -23.83
CA VAL A 89 -6.27 30.17 -25.28
C VAL A 89 -7.58 30.65 -25.91
N MET A 90 -8.74 30.13 -25.47
CA MET A 90 -10.05 30.58 -25.94
C MET A 90 -10.31 32.04 -25.56
N ALA A 91 -9.98 32.46 -24.33
CA ALA A 91 -10.12 33.85 -23.89
C ALA A 91 -9.20 34.80 -24.69
N HIS A 92 -7.96 34.40 -24.96
CA HIS A 92 -7.03 35.20 -25.74
C HIS A 92 -7.41 35.27 -27.24
N SER A 93 -7.95 34.19 -27.81
CA SER A 93 -8.49 34.17 -29.17
C SER A 93 -9.72 35.08 -29.31
N ASN A 94 -10.63 35.03 -28.34
CA ASN A 94 -11.84 35.86 -28.34
C ASN A 94 -11.50 37.35 -28.18
N SER A 95 -10.49 37.69 -27.36
CA SER A 95 -9.97 39.06 -27.24
C SER A 95 -9.46 39.62 -28.58
N LYS A 96 -8.72 38.80 -29.36
CA LYS A 96 -8.27 39.19 -30.72
C LYS A 96 -9.42 39.33 -31.72
N ALA A 97 -10.44 38.48 -31.64
CA ALA A 97 -11.63 38.57 -32.48
C ALA A 97 -12.45 39.84 -32.20
N VAL A 98 -12.57 40.23 -30.92
CA VAL A 98 -13.25 41.47 -30.51
C VAL A 98 -12.49 42.73 -30.95
N THR A 99 -11.15 42.73 -30.87
CA THR A 99 -10.35 43.87 -31.37
C THR A 99 -10.34 43.98 -32.89
N ALA A 100 -10.44 42.86 -33.61
CA ALA A 100 -10.59 42.87 -35.07
C ALA A 100 -11.96 43.43 -35.51
N GLY A 101 -13.04 43.05 -34.82
CA GLY A 101 -14.39 43.57 -35.09
C GLY A 101 -14.53 45.08 -34.79
N LEU A 102 -13.85 45.59 -33.77
CA LEU A 102 -13.83 47.03 -33.46
C LEU A 102 -13.10 47.87 -34.51
N LYS A 103 -12.03 47.35 -35.13
CA LYS A 103 -11.33 48.03 -36.23
C LYS A 103 -12.12 48.08 -37.52
N GLU A 104 -13.01 47.12 -37.77
CA GLU A 104 -13.87 47.11 -38.96
C GLU A 104 -15.02 48.13 -38.86
N GLN A 105 -15.56 48.36 -37.67
CA GLN A 105 -16.59 49.38 -37.42
C GLN A 105 -16.05 50.83 -37.48
N GLU A 106 -14.79 51.05 -37.13
CA GLU A 106 -14.16 52.38 -37.23
C GLU A 106 -13.88 52.78 -38.69
N ASN A 107 -13.59 51.81 -39.56
CA ASN A 107 -13.30 52.04 -40.99
C ASN A 107 -14.54 52.22 -41.87
N LEU A 108 -15.74 51.92 -41.35
CA LEU A 108 -17.02 52.09 -42.04
C LEU A 108 -17.73 53.41 -41.70
N ASN A 109 -17.22 54.17 -40.72
CA ASN A 109 -17.76 55.47 -40.31
C ASN A 109 -16.93 56.65 -40.84
N HIS A 110 -16.06 56.42 -41.83
CA HIS A 110 -15.19 57.44 -42.43
C HIS A 110 -15.37 57.57 -43.94
#